data_AF-A0A6B0HEW8-F1
#
_entry.id   AF-A0A6B0HEW8-F1
#
_cell.length_a   1.000
_cell.length_b   1.000
_cell.length_c   1.000
_cell.angle_alpha   90.00
_cell.angle_beta   90.00
_cell.angle_gamma   90.00
#
_symmetry.space_group_name_H-M   'P 1'
#
loop_
_entity.id
_entity.type
_entity.pdbx_description
1 polymer ?
#
loop_
_entity_poly.entity_id
_entity_poly.type
_entity_poly.pdbx_seq_one_letter_code
_entity_poly.pdbx_strand_id
1 'polypeptide(L)'
;MVSRENRVLLGSLFLVWLAVTIVGLTGIGAESSVLAFVVLAGIGIVLPQLYLAATDDDVPGRKRVRIAAVLALVIAMLGFSGADATERLIIAGLVAALLVAVVAYEFTAGYRGTAAER
;
A
#
# COMPACT_ATOMS: atom_id res chain seq x y z
N MET A 1 16.42 21.99 0.05
CA MET A 1 15.27 21.73 -0.86
C MET A 1 14.60 20.45 -0.40
N VAL A 2 13.27 20.41 -0.26
CA VAL A 2 12.56 19.19 0.16
C VAL A 2 12.67 18.15 -0.96
N SER A 3 13.16 16.94 -0.64
CA SER A 3 13.29 15.84 -1.60
C SER A 3 11.94 15.43 -2.17
N ARG A 4 11.93 14.88 -3.38
CA ARG A 4 10.70 14.43 -4.04
C ARG A 4 9.98 13.36 -3.21
N GLU A 5 10.74 12.40 -2.70
CA GLU A 5 10.22 11.35 -1.81
C GLU A 5 9.48 11.97 -0.60
N ASN A 6 10.09 12.95 0.06
CA ASN A 6 9.44 13.60 1.20
C ASN A 6 8.15 14.33 0.80
N ARG A 7 8.09 14.94 -0.39
CA ARG A 7 6.85 15.56 -0.89
C ARG A 7 5.75 14.54 -1.15
N VAL A 8 6.09 13.37 -1.70
CA VAL A 8 5.13 12.29 -1.96
C VAL A 8 4.60 11.72 -0.65
N LEU A 9 5.47 11.46 0.32
CA LEU A 9 5.07 10.96 1.64
C LEU A 9 4.23 11.98 2.43
N LEU A 10 4.56 13.27 2.34
CA LEU A 10 3.72 14.32 2.92
C LEU A 10 2.37 14.41 2.20
N GLY A 11 2.35 14.25 0.88
CA GLY A 11 1.12 14.21 0.08
C GLY A 11 0.23 13.02 0.46
N SER A 12 0.79 11.83 0.63
CA SER A 12 0.00 10.66 1.06
C SER A 12 -0.52 10.82 2.48
N LEU A 13 0.28 11.38 3.40
CA LEU A 13 -0.18 11.69 4.76
C LEU A 13 -1.32 12.71 4.74
N PHE A 14 -1.23 13.74 3.90
CA PHE A 14 -2.32 14.71 3.72
C PHE A 14 -3.58 14.04 3.18
N LEU A 15 -3.47 13.13 2.21
CA LEU A 15 -4.60 12.37 1.68
C LEU A 15 -5.24 11.46 2.74
N VAL A 16 -4.43 10.79 3.57
CA VAL A 16 -4.93 10.01 4.72
C VAL A 16 -5.69 10.91 5.68
N TRP A 17 -5.10 12.05 6.06
CA TRP A 17 -5.75 13.01 6.96
C TRP A 17 -7.08 13.53 6.38
N LEU A 18 -7.11 13.86 5.09
CA LEU A 18 -8.32 14.28 4.40
C LEU A 18 -9.38 13.18 4.40
N ALA A 19 -9.00 11.94 4.09
CA ALA A 19 -9.92 10.80 4.11
C ALA A 19 -10.53 10.57 5.50
N VAL A 20 -9.69 10.58 6.55
CA VAL A 20 -10.16 10.44 7.94
C VAL A 20 -11.08 11.60 8.33
N THR A 21 -10.77 12.83 7.90
CA THR A 21 -11.61 14.01 8.17
C THR A 21 -12.97 13.88 7.51
N ILE A 22 -13.03 13.45 6.24
CA ILE A 22 -14.29 13.24 5.53
C ILE A 22 -15.13 12.14 6.19
N VAL A 23 -14.50 11.03 6.58
CA VAL A 23 -15.19 9.95 7.30
C VAL A 23 -15.74 10.46 8.63
N GLY A 24 -14.95 11.22 9.40
CA GLY A 24 -15.40 11.81 10.66
C GLY A 24 -16.55 12.82 10.50
N LEU A 25 -16.55 13.62 9.42
CA LEU A 25 -17.59 14.60 9.15
C LEU A 25 -18.90 13.98 8.62
N THR A 26 -18.80 12.88 7.86
CA THR A 26 -19.97 12.26 7.20
C THR A 26 -20.51 11.06 7.95
N GLY A 27 -19.71 10.44 8.82
CA GLY A 27 -20.00 9.16 9.48
C GLY A 27 -19.94 7.94 8.55
N ILE A 28 -19.73 8.14 7.24
CA ILE A 28 -19.77 7.06 6.25
C ILE A 28 -18.54 6.16 6.44
N GLY A 29 -18.79 4.91 6.83
CA GLY A 29 -17.74 3.90 7.01
C GLY A 29 -16.87 4.10 8.24
N ALA A 30 -17.29 4.92 9.21
CA ALA A 30 -16.53 5.19 10.44
C ALA A 30 -16.20 3.90 11.23
N GLU A 31 -17.12 2.95 11.24
CA GLU A 31 -16.96 1.64 11.91
C GLU A 31 -16.35 0.57 10.99
N SER A 32 -16.00 0.90 9.74
CA SER A 32 -15.49 -0.10 8.81
C SER A 32 -13.97 -0.27 8.94
N SER A 33 -13.57 -1.45 9.42
CA SER A 33 -12.18 -1.89 9.45
C SER A 33 -11.57 -1.96 8.06
N VAL A 34 -12.37 -2.34 7.06
CA VAL A 34 -11.93 -2.39 5.66
C VAL A 34 -11.58 -0.99 5.16
N LEU A 35 -12.44 0.00 5.42
CA LEU A 35 -12.17 1.37 5.00
C LEU A 35 -10.93 1.92 5.71
N ALA A 36 -10.82 1.70 7.02
CA ALA A 36 -9.65 2.10 7.79
C ALA A 36 -8.35 1.45 7.26
N PHE A 37 -8.39 0.17 6.89
CA PHE A 37 -7.27 -0.53 6.27
C PHE A 37 -6.88 0.08 4.92
N VAL A 38 -7.85 0.32 4.03
CA VAL A 38 -7.60 0.91 2.71
C VAL A 38 -7.02 2.32 2.83
N VAL A 39 -7.52 3.13 3.76
CA VAL A 39 -6.98 4.47 3.99
C VAL A 39 -5.56 4.38 4.54
N LEU A 40 -5.33 3.60 5.60
CA LEU A 40 -4.02 3.57 6.26
C LEU A 40 -2.96 2.84 5.42
N ALA A 41 -3.22 1.58 5.05
CA ALA A 41 -2.27 0.77 4.29
C ALA A 41 -2.29 1.15 2.81
N GLY A 42 -3.46 1.32 2.22
CA GLY A 42 -3.59 1.65 0.80
C GLY A 42 -3.07 3.05 0.47
N ILE A 43 -3.71 4.10 1.00
CA ILE A 43 -3.35 5.49 0.70
C ILE A 43 -2.05 5.88 1.40
N GLY A 44 -1.90 5.52 2.68
CA GLY A 44 -0.74 5.93 3.48
C GLY A 44 0.58 5.29 3.04
N ILE A 45 0.53 4.04 2.55
CA ILE A 45 1.74 3.23 2.30
C ILE A 45 1.82 2.71 0.87
N VAL A 46 0.86 1.89 0.44
CA VAL A 46 0.96 1.17 -0.84
C VAL A 46 1.00 2.16 -2.01
N LEU A 47 0.09 3.12 -2.04
CA LEU A 47 -0.02 4.11 -3.10
C LEU A 47 1.27 4.94 -3.29
N PRO A 48 1.83 5.62 -2.26
CA PRO A 48 3.05 6.40 -2.44
C PRO A 48 4.26 5.51 -2.78
N GLN A 49 4.37 4.30 -2.24
CA GLN A 49 5.47 3.40 -2.56
C GLN A 49 5.41 2.89 -3.99
N LEU A 50 4.22 2.59 -4.53
CA LEU A 50 4.04 2.22 -5.93
C LEU A 50 4.28 3.42 -6.86
N TYR A 51 3.83 4.61 -6.49
CA TYR A 51 4.10 5.83 -7.25
C TYR A 51 5.60 6.12 -7.33
N LEU A 52 6.32 6.03 -6.21
CA LEU A 52 7.77 6.20 -6.19
C LEU A 52 8.47 5.08 -6.95
N ALA A 53 8.02 3.83 -6.85
CA ALA A 53 8.59 2.72 -7.62
C ALA A 53 8.50 2.94 -9.14
N ALA A 54 7.49 3.66 -9.61
CA ALA A 54 7.27 3.94 -11.02
C ALA A 54 7.91 5.24 -11.50
N THR A 55 8.29 6.14 -10.59
CA THR A 55 8.68 7.51 -10.96
C THR A 55 10.01 7.97 -10.42
N ASP A 56 10.61 7.23 -9.50
CA ASP A 56 11.89 7.55 -8.86
C ASP A 56 12.90 6.43 -9.09
N ASP A 57 14.09 6.81 -9.54
CA ASP A 57 15.18 5.89 -9.88
C ASP A 57 16.25 5.82 -8.77
N ASP A 58 16.16 6.67 -7.74
CA ASP A 58 17.15 6.73 -6.65
C ASP A 58 17.17 5.44 -5.81
N VAL A 59 16.01 4.82 -5.62
CA VAL A 59 15.85 3.53 -4.93
C VAL A 59 15.23 2.53 -5.90
N PRO A 60 15.79 1.32 -6.04
CA PRO A 60 15.23 0.30 -6.93
C PRO A 60 13.73 0.08 -6.66
N GLY A 61 12.88 0.29 -7.67
CA GLY A 61 11.43 0.18 -7.53
C GLY A 61 10.98 -1.16 -6.94
N ARG A 62 11.70 -2.26 -7.24
CA ARG A 62 11.48 -3.59 -6.64
C ARG A 62 11.54 -3.57 -5.10
N LYS A 63 12.48 -2.82 -4.50
CA LYS A 63 12.54 -2.68 -3.03
C LYS A 63 11.30 -1.94 -2.50
N ARG A 64 10.87 -0.88 -3.18
CA ARG A 64 9.68 -0.09 -2.80
C ARG A 64 8.39 -0.94 -2.86
N VAL A 65 8.20 -1.73 -3.92
CA VAL A 65 7.05 -2.66 -4.04
C VAL A 65 7.05 -3.71 -2.91
N ARG A 66 8.21 -4.28 -2.56
CA ARG A 66 8.32 -5.23 -1.44
C ARG A 66 7.98 -4.57 -0.10
N ILE A 67 8.50 -3.36 0.15
CA ILE A 67 8.20 -2.61 1.37
C ILE A 67 6.70 -2.35 1.47
N ALA A 68 6.04 -1.93 0.39
CA ALA A 68 4.60 -1.72 0.34
C ALA A 68 3.82 -2.98 0.76
N ALA A 69 4.17 -4.13 0.20
CA ALA A 69 3.50 -5.40 0.50
C ALA A 69 3.75 -5.87 1.94
N VAL A 70 4.98 -5.78 2.43
CA VAL A 70 5.33 -6.19 3.80
C VAL A 70 4.62 -5.30 4.82
N LEU A 71 4.62 -3.98 4.64
CA LEU A 71 3.96 -3.07 5.55
C LEU A 71 2.44 -3.23 5.53
N ALA A 72 1.83 -3.43 4.35
CA ALA A 72 0.41 -3.72 4.26
C ALA A 72 0.03 -5.01 5.00
N LEU A 73 0.86 -6.05 4.88
CA LEU A 73 0.68 -7.31 5.62
C LEU A 73 0.80 -7.10 7.14
N VAL A 74 1.81 -6.36 7.60
CA VAL A 74 1.99 -6.04 9.04
C VAL A 74 0.80 -5.26 9.58
N ILE A 75 0.33 -4.25 8.85
CA ILE A 75 -0.83 -3.45 9.24
C ILE A 75 -2.10 -4.32 9.32
N ALA A 76 -2.32 -5.21 8.34
CA ALA A 76 -3.45 -6.13 8.37
C ALA A 76 -3.42 -7.07 9.59
N MET A 77 -2.24 -7.61 9.93
CA MET A 77 -2.10 -8.55 11.04
C MET A 77 -2.25 -7.88 12.42
N LEU A 78 -1.74 -6.65 12.57
CA LEU A 78 -1.69 -5.98 13.88
C LEU A 78 -2.83 -4.99 14.12
N GLY A 79 -3.34 -4.36 13.07
CA GLY A 79 -4.24 -3.20 13.19
C GLY A 79 -5.72 -3.53 13.32
N PHE A 80 -6.15 -4.73 12.92
CA PHE A 80 -7.57 -5.04 12.70
C PHE A 80 -8.06 -6.29 13.44
N SER A 81 -7.52 -6.53 14.63
CA SER A 81 -7.97 -7.62 15.53
C SER A 81 -9.41 -7.45 16.03
N GLY A 82 -9.98 -6.25 15.94
CA GLY A 82 -11.38 -5.96 16.26
C GLY A 82 -12.35 -6.17 15.09
N ALA A 83 -11.86 -6.35 13.87
CA ALA A 83 -12.70 -6.50 12.68
C ALA A 83 -13.57 -7.76 12.76
N ASP A 84 -14.77 -7.73 12.18
CA ASP A 84 -15.62 -8.92 12.10
C ASP A 84 -15.06 -9.97 11.10
N ALA A 85 -15.67 -11.15 11.05
CA ALA A 85 -15.18 -12.24 10.20
C ALA A 85 -15.19 -11.89 8.69
N THR A 86 -16.17 -11.12 8.24
CA THR A 86 -16.30 -10.70 6.84
C THR A 86 -15.24 -9.66 6.50
N GLU A 87 -15.07 -8.64 7.34
CA GLU A 87 -14.05 -7.61 7.17
C GLU A 87 -12.64 -8.20 7.20
N ARG A 88 -12.37 -9.13 8.11
CA ARG A 88 -11.09 -9.87 8.14
C ARG A 88 -10.84 -10.63 6.85
N LEU A 89 -11.86 -11.31 6.31
CA LEU A 89 -11.73 -12.05 5.06
C LEU A 89 -11.43 -11.10 3.88
N ILE A 90 -12.08 -9.93 3.84
CA ILE A 90 -11.83 -8.91 2.82
C ILE A 90 -10.39 -8.38 2.93
N ILE A 91 -9.96 -7.99 4.13
CA ILE A 91 -8.59 -7.50 4.36
C ILE A 91 -7.56 -8.57 4.00
N ALA A 92 -7.76 -9.81 4.42
CA ALA A 92 -6.89 -10.93 4.08
C ALA A 92 -6.85 -11.16 2.56
N GLY A 93 -8.00 -11.08 1.87
CA GLY A 93 -8.08 -11.18 0.42
C GLY A 93 -7.32 -10.06 -0.29
N LEU A 94 -7.42 -8.81 0.17
CA LEU A 94 -6.67 -7.67 -0.36
C LEU A 94 -5.16 -7.87 -0.21
N VAL A 95 -4.70 -8.30 0.97
CA VAL A 95 -3.28 -8.56 1.21
C VAL A 95 -2.79 -9.75 0.39
N ALA A 96 -3.57 -10.84 0.30
CA ALA A 96 -3.23 -11.99 -0.52
C ALA A 96 -3.10 -11.60 -2.01
N ALA A 97 -4.04 -10.80 -2.53
CA ALA A 97 -3.98 -10.28 -3.90
C ALA A 97 -2.73 -9.40 -4.11
N LEU A 98 -2.40 -8.54 -3.14
CA LEU A 98 -1.19 -7.72 -3.18
C LEU A 98 0.08 -8.58 -3.23
N LEU A 99 0.16 -9.64 -2.40
CA LEU A 99 1.30 -10.56 -2.39
C LEU A 99 1.41 -11.33 -3.72
N VAL A 100 0.30 -11.80 -4.27
CA VAL A 100 0.27 -12.43 -5.60
C VAL A 100 0.76 -11.46 -6.68
N ALA A 101 0.31 -10.20 -6.64
CA ALA A 101 0.76 -9.17 -7.58
C ALA A 101 2.27 -8.90 -7.45
N VAL A 102 2.81 -8.85 -6.23
CA VAL A 102 4.27 -8.71 -6.00
C VAL A 102 5.01 -9.92 -6.55
N VAL A 103 4.55 -11.15 -6.29
CA VAL A 103 5.19 -12.35 -6.83
C VAL A 103 5.18 -12.33 -8.37
N ALA A 104 4.05 -12.03 -8.99
CA ALA A 104 3.95 -11.91 -10.45
C ALA A 104 4.88 -10.82 -11.01
N TYR A 105 4.98 -9.68 -10.33
CA TYR A 105 5.91 -8.60 -10.68
C TYR A 105 7.37 -9.05 -10.60
N GLU A 106 7.75 -9.80 -9.56
CA GLU A 106 9.11 -10.32 -9.39
C GLU A 106 9.47 -11.33 -10.49
N PHE A 107 8.55 -12.23 -10.84
CA PHE A 107 8.75 -13.20 -11.92
C PHE A 107 8.92 -12.52 -13.29
N THR A 108 8.03 -11.56 -13.61
CA THR A 108 8.08 -10.85 -14.89
C THR A 108 9.33 -9.98 -15.01
N ALA A 109 9.70 -9.27 -13.94
CA ALA A 109 10.92 -8.47 -13.92
C ALA A 109 12.18 -9.35 -13.96
N GLY A 110 12.17 -10.52 -13.31
CA GLY A 110 13.27 -11.50 -13.40
C GLY A 110 13.44 -12.07 -14.80
N TYR A 111 12.34 -12.49 -15.44
CA TYR A 111 12.36 -13.02 -16.80
C TYR A 111 12.93 -12.02 -17.82
N ARG A 112 12.52 -10.75 -17.73
CA ARG A 112 13.02 -9.68 -18.61
C ARG A 112 14.51 -9.40 -18.42
N GLY A 113 15.03 -9.50 -17.18
CA GLY A 113 16.46 -9.34 -16.91
C GLY A 113 17.28 -10.42 -17.61
N THR A 114 16.89 -11.68 -17.47
CA THR A 114 17.59 -12.81 -18.12
C THR A 114 17.50 -12.78 -19.65
N ALA A 115 16.39 -12.27 -20.21
CA ALA A 115 16.25 -12.12 -21.66
C ALA A 115 17.13 -11.00 -22.24
N ALA A 116 17.43 -9.96 -21.46
CA ALA A 116 18.31 -8.86 -21.89
C ALA A 116 19.81 -9.18 -21.80
N GLU A 117 20.19 -10.22 -21.03
CA GLU A 117 21.56 -10.70 -20.90
C GLU A 117 21.98 -11.72 -21.97
N ARG A 118 21.05 -12.15 -22.85
CA ARG A 118 21.29 -13.05 -23.99
C ARG A 118 21.34 -12.28 -25.31
#